data_AF-A0A369L0W0-F1
#
_entry.id   AF-A0A369L0W0-F1
#
_cell.length_a   1.000
_cell.length_b   1.000
_cell.length_c   1.000
_cell.angle_alpha   90.00
_cell.angle_beta   90.00
_cell.angle_gamma   90.00
#
_symmetry.space_group_name_H-M   'P 1'
#
loop_
_entity.id
_entity.type
_entity.pdbx_description
1 polymer ?
#
loop_
_entity_poly.entity_id
_entity_poly.type
_entity_poly.pdbx_seq_one_letter_code
_entity_poly.pdbx_strand_id
1 'polypeptide(L)'
;MPHINFKNFLLFLSFILLCNSCNNNSNSSNNIEQILAKSNVVLNSNYLECNKFNVKESDFKTNEEYNSFIEIISLLENRNKFLENKKFTLNEIENEIKFFYNLSNEYGDKIEIIDNPEVDNMISCNLQNYFHKLNDHLSIFQNRIIYLIPQKDGTSVGKISRNNDGEKTLGGATGNLAELSDFYIDHKNLKLKDDYLAYNFLNKKSNDEVCKTLELITDGNKVKGSKFPNTVTTATPCEIEVRNSLDGALESTFTVLLNHTYRYWCQTDTKLPAYKTAQAAGLCDKTDQEIKYTFKISMDITDSPSADENKIEDISPLSGFYSLTKLSLDNNKISVLQPHLLDDLLLLSDFIISRNKLTSLPVGIFDNFAILETLYLSGNDFNSISNNLLHKIKYLDYFGIDTTFLNKISDSFFKSNNNLNTVIITEYSNLSKIPAKLFDGVTIGKCIKFYCIGTCDIPNELDTKLTTELQLERVSTDYLVKYINKNNLESCD
;
A
#
# COMPACT_ATOMS: atom_id res chain seq x y z
N MET A 1 -7.54 4.26 -29.83
CA MET A 1 -7.84 3.74 -28.49
C MET A 1 -6.51 3.34 -27.88
N PRO A 2 -6.08 3.89 -26.74
CA PRO A 2 -4.69 3.71 -26.33
C PRO A 2 -4.51 2.26 -25.89
N HIS A 3 -3.75 1.52 -26.69
CA HIS A 3 -3.23 0.20 -26.38
C HIS A 3 -2.24 0.36 -25.22
N ILE A 4 -2.64 0.00 -24.00
CA ILE A 4 -1.69 -0.09 -22.89
C ILE A 4 -0.77 -1.27 -23.16
N ASN A 5 0.50 -0.93 -23.36
CA ASN A 5 1.59 -1.85 -23.61
C ASN A 5 1.83 -2.74 -22.38
N PHE A 6 1.84 -4.05 -22.63
CA PHE A 6 2.08 -5.16 -21.73
C PHE A 6 3.35 -5.02 -20.87
N LYS A 7 4.31 -4.22 -21.32
CA LYS A 7 5.53 -3.83 -20.60
C LYS A 7 5.32 -3.32 -19.17
N ASN A 8 4.18 -2.68 -18.87
CA ASN A 8 3.88 -2.17 -17.52
C ASN A 8 3.22 -3.20 -16.58
N PHE A 9 2.58 -4.24 -17.12
CA PHE A 9 1.92 -5.29 -16.35
C PHE A 9 2.92 -6.32 -15.78
N LEU A 10 4.16 -6.25 -16.27
CA LEU A 10 5.15 -7.30 -16.15
C LEU A 10 6.35 -6.84 -15.32
N LEU A 11 6.65 -5.54 -15.39
CA LEU A 11 7.31 -4.76 -14.35
C LEU A 11 6.58 -4.77 -13.00
N PHE A 12 5.39 -5.39 -12.93
CA PHE A 12 4.59 -5.49 -11.72
C PHE A 12 4.63 -6.88 -11.09
N LEU A 13 4.74 -7.93 -11.90
CA LEU A 13 4.92 -9.30 -11.40
C LEU A 13 6.31 -9.55 -10.82
N SER A 14 7.34 -8.99 -11.47
CA SER A 14 8.70 -8.98 -10.93
C SER A 14 8.80 -8.12 -9.67
N PHE A 15 7.89 -7.16 -9.49
CA PHE A 15 8.00 -6.12 -8.48
C PHE A 15 7.15 -6.37 -7.22
N ILE A 16 6.01 -7.06 -7.29
CA ILE A 16 5.28 -7.48 -6.07
C ILE A 16 6.11 -8.49 -5.28
N LEU A 17 6.93 -9.30 -5.97
CA LEU A 17 7.39 -10.57 -5.41
C LEU A 17 8.90 -10.75 -5.43
N LEU A 18 9.66 -9.79 -5.96
CA LEU A 18 11.12 -9.80 -5.91
C LEU A 18 11.72 -8.40 -5.70
N CYS A 19 12.05 -8.11 -4.44
CA CYS A 19 13.46 -7.93 -4.04
C CYS A 19 14.11 -6.56 -4.32
N ASN A 20 13.91 -5.55 -3.46
CA ASN A 20 14.92 -4.49 -3.25
C ASN A 20 16.18 -5.04 -2.52
N SER A 21 16.08 -6.21 -1.87
CA SER A 21 17.19 -6.91 -1.24
C SER A 21 18.12 -7.64 -2.23
N CYS A 22 17.69 -7.87 -3.48
CA CYS A 22 18.49 -8.57 -4.51
C CYS A 22 19.52 -7.65 -5.16
N ASN A 23 20.31 -7.03 -4.31
CA ASN A 23 21.72 -6.85 -4.58
C ASN A 23 22.37 -8.13 -4.04
N ASN A 24 22.42 -9.15 -4.91
CA ASN A 24 23.25 -10.37 -4.87
C ASN A 24 22.75 -11.35 -5.97
N ASN A 25 23.33 -11.26 -7.17
CA ASN A 25 23.48 -12.36 -8.14
C ASN A 25 22.25 -13.22 -8.53
N SER A 26 21.12 -12.67 -8.96
CA SER A 26 20.17 -13.48 -9.75
C SER A 26 19.85 -12.79 -11.07
N ASN A 27 20.25 -13.41 -12.19
CA ASN A 27 19.87 -13.00 -13.54
C ASN A 27 18.33 -12.98 -13.70
N SER A 28 17.59 -13.76 -12.91
CA SER A 28 16.13 -13.95 -12.90
C SER A 28 15.25 -12.71 -13.11
N SER A 29 15.57 -11.56 -12.51
CA SER A 29 14.75 -10.34 -12.58
C SER A 29 14.80 -9.67 -13.96
N ASN A 30 15.97 -9.67 -14.61
CA ASN A 30 16.16 -9.17 -15.98
C ASN A 30 15.50 -10.08 -17.03
N ASN A 31 15.22 -11.34 -16.67
CA ASN A 31 14.82 -12.39 -17.61
C ASN A 31 13.31 -12.45 -17.80
N ILE A 32 12.57 -12.31 -16.69
CA ILE A 32 11.12 -12.21 -16.69
C ILE A 32 10.69 -10.94 -17.44
N GLU A 33 11.37 -9.80 -17.26
CA GLU A 33 11.12 -8.56 -18.02
C GLU A 33 11.28 -8.72 -19.55
N GLN A 34 12.24 -9.55 -20.01
CA GLN A 34 12.50 -9.79 -21.44
C GLN A 34 11.44 -10.66 -22.11
N ILE A 35 11.00 -11.73 -21.44
CA ILE A 35 9.93 -12.65 -21.88
C ILE A 35 8.61 -11.89 -22.07
N LEU A 36 8.36 -11.00 -21.13
CA LEU A 36 7.13 -10.28 -21.01
C LEU A 36 7.03 -9.07 -21.95
N ALA A 37 8.17 -8.46 -22.28
CA ALA A 37 8.27 -7.49 -23.38
C ALA A 37 7.98 -8.10 -24.78
N LYS A 38 8.06 -9.43 -24.91
CA LYS A 38 7.82 -10.17 -26.18
C LYS A 38 6.40 -10.73 -26.31
N SER A 39 5.68 -10.89 -25.20
CA SER A 39 4.31 -11.44 -25.19
C SER A 39 3.23 -10.45 -25.66
N ASN A 40 2.19 -10.99 -26.30
CA ASN A 40 1.11 -10.25 -26.98
C ASN A 40 -0.26 -10.35 -26.27
N VAL A 41 -0.31 -10.82 -25.03
CA VAL A 41 -1.57 -10.98 -24.30
C VAL A 41 -2.09 -9.61 -23.86
N VAL A 42 -3.32 -9.26 -24.26
CA VAL A 42 -3.97 -8.01 -23.86
C VAL A 42 -4.72 -8.22 -22.54
N LEU A 43 -4.55 -7.30 -21.59
CA LEU A 43 -5.29 -7.29 -20.34
C LEU A 43 -6.79 -7.19 -20.59
N ASN A 44 -7.57 -8.10 -20.01
CA ASN A 44 -9.03 -8.08 -20.04
C ASN A 44 -9.60 -8.07 -18.62
N SER A 45 -10.79 -7.50 -18.45
CA SER A 45 -11.59 -7.54 -17.21
C SER A 45 -12.09 -8.94 -16.86
N ASN A 46 -11.98 -9.89 -17.79
CA ASN A 46 -12.48 -11.25 -17.63
C ASN A 46 -11.33 -12.24 -17.51
N TYR A 47 -11.60 -13.36 -16.83
CA TYR A 47 -10.75 -14.54 -16.87
C TYR A 47 -10.41 -14.92 -18.31
N LEU A 48 -9.12 -15.14 -18.55
CA LEU A 48 -8.59 -15.50 -19.85
C LEU A 48 -8.62 -17.02 -20.03
N GLU A 49 -9.05 -17.46 -21.20
CA GLU A 49 -8.88 -18.85 -21.63
C GLU A 49 -7.41 -19.08 -22.02
N CYS A 50 -6.60 -19.63 -21.11
CA CYS A 50 -5.17 -19.87 -21.33
C CYS A 50 -4.87 -21.14 -22.12
N ASN A 51 -5.84 -22.06 -22.21
CA ASN A 51 -5.77 -23.28 -23.02
C ASN A 51 -5.78 -23.03 -24.55
N LYS A 52 -5.92 -21.77 -24.99
CA LYS A 52 -5.85 -21.38 -26.41
C LYS A 52 -4.42 -21.30 -26.96
N PHE A 53 -3.40 -21.29 -26.10
CA PHE A 53 -1.99 -21.32 -26.50
C PHE A 53 -1.55 -22.78 -26.69
N ASN A 54 -0.85 -23.10 -27.78
CA ASN A 54 -0.55 -24.46 -28.19
C ASN A 54 0.92 -24.79 -27.99
N VAL A 55 1.35 -24.78 -26.74
CA VAL A 55 2.73 -25.08 -26.35
C VAL A 55 3.00 -26.58 -26.44
N LYS A 56 4.08 -26.96 -27.13
CA LYS A 56 4.55 -28.34 -27.33
C LYS A 56 5.97 -28.51 -26.84
N GLU A 57 6.38 -29.75 -26.55
CA GLU A 57 7.76 -30.07 -26.15
C GLU A 57 8.81 -29.57 -27.16
N SER A 58 8.46 -29.50 -28.45
CA SER A 58 9.33 -28.96 -29.51
C SER A 58 9.64 -27.46 -29.41
N ASP A 59 8.91 -26.73 -28.56
CA ASP A 59 9.08 -25.29 -28.36
C ASP A 59 10.24 -24.96 -27.38
N PHE A 60 10.84 -25.98 -26.77
CA PHE A 60 11.88 -25.88 -25.75
C PHE A 60 13.23 -26.37 -26.29
N LYS A 61 14.34 -25.76 -25.85
CA LYS A 61 15.68 -26.15 -26.30
C LYS A 61 16.16 -27.40 -25.59
N THR A 62 15.65 -27.66 -24.39
CA THR A 62 16.01 -28.81 -23.57
C THR A 62 14.78 -29.45 -22.91
N ASN A 63 14.86 -30.75 -22.61
CA ASN A 63 13.81 -31.43 -21.84
C ASN A 63 13.68 -30.87 -20.42
N GLU A 64 14.74 -30.29 -19.86
CA GLU A 64 14.74 -29.66 -18.54
C GLU A 64 13.90 -28.37 -18.52
N GLU A 65 14.00 -27.55 -19.58
CA GLU A 65 13.14 -26.37 -19.78
C GLU A 65 11.67 -26.77 -19.91
N TYR A 66 11.38 -27.79 -20.72
CA TYR A 66 10.01 -28.29 -20.88
C TYR A 66 9.43 -28.82 -19.57
N ASN A 67 10.20 -29.62 -18.82
CA ASN A 67 9.76 -30.13 -17.52
C ASN A 67 9.52 -29.01 -16.50
N SER A 68 10.40 -28.00 -16.46
CA SER A 68 10.24 -26.82 -15.59
C SER A 68 8.98 -26.03 -15.96
N PHE A 69 8.71 -25.86 -17.26
CA PHE A 69 7.48 -25.23 -17.74
C PHE A 69 6.22 -25.98 -17.31
N ILE A 70 6.17 -27.30 -17.50
CA ILE A 70 5.03 -28.12 -17.10
C ILE A 70 4.78 -28.02 -15.59
N GLU A 71 5.85 -28.02 -14.79
CA GLU A 71 5.77 -27.83 -13.34
C GLU A 71 5.16 -26.47 -12.97
N ILE A 72 5.67 -25.38 -13.55
CA ILE A 72 5.16 -24.02 -13.31
C ILE A 72 3.69 -23.89 -13.71
N ILE A 73 3.31 -24.38 -14.89
CA ILE A 73 1.92 -24.31 -15.37
C ILE A 73 0.99 -25.13 -14.47
N SER A 74 1.38 -26.35 -14.12
CA SER A 74 0.62 -27.18 -13.19
C SER A 74 0.44 -26.50 -11.84
N LEU A 75 1.49 -25.88 -11.30
CA LEU A 75 1.43 -25.11 -10.06
C LEU A 75 0.44 -23.93 -10.18
N LEU A 76 0.54 -23.13 -11.25
CA LEU A 76 -0.33 -21.98 -11.48
C LEU A 76 -1.79 -22.37 -11.69
N GLU A 77 -2.07 -23.42 -12.46
CA GLU A 77 -3.43 -23.92 -12.69
C GLU A 77 -4.05 -24.48 -11.41
N ASN A 78 -3.30 -25.31 -10.66
CA ASN A 78 -3.75 -25.83 -9.37
C ASN A 78 -4.02 -24.69 -8.37
N ARG A 79 -3.16 -23.67 -8.36
CA ARG A 79 -3.34 -22.51 -7.49
C ARG A 79 -4.52 -21.66 -7.90
N ASN A 80 -4.70 -21.42 -9.20
CA ASN A 80 -5.88 -20.75 -9.75
C ASN A 80 -7.18 -21.44 -9.33
N LYS A 81 -7.22 -22.77 -9.35
CA LYS A 81 -8.37 -23.56 -8.89
C LYS A 81 -8.58 -23.49 -7.37
N PHE A 82 -7.48 -23.45 -6.59
CA PHE A 82 -7.53 -23.26 -5.15
C PHE A 82 -8.13 -21.90 -4.76
N LEU A 83 -7.75 -20.82 -5.47
CA LEU A 83 -8.25 -19.48 -5.21
C LEU A 83 -9.76 -19.33 -5.49
N GLU A 84 -10.34 -20.07 -6.45
CA GLU A 84 -11.77 -19.96 -6.79
C GLU A 84 -12.71 -20.30 -5.64
N ASN A 85 -12.31 -21.21 -4.76
CA ASN A 85 -13.21 -21.80 -3.76
C ASN A 85 -12.89 -21.40 -2.31
N LYS A 86 -11.91 -20.53 -2.10
CA LYS A 86 -11.41 -20.20 -0.76
C LYS A 86 -11.77 -18.77 -0.36
N LYS A 87 -12.28 -18.60 0.87
CA LYS A 87 -12.30 -17.31 1.55
C LYS A 87 -11.01 -17.19 2.35
N PHE A 88 -10.19 -16.21 2.02
CA PHE A 88 -8.94 -15.96 2.74
C PHE A 88 -9.20 -15.28 4.08
N THR A 89 -8.20 -15.33 4.96
CA THR A 89 -7.92 -14.36 6.03
C THR A 89 -6.72 -13.47 5.64
N LEU A 90 -6.51 -12.33 6.30
CA LEU A 90 -5.37 -11.43 6.00
C LEU A 90 -4.01 -12.16 6.10
N ASN A 91 -3.86 -13.00 7.14
CA ASN A 91 -2.67 -13.82 7.31
C ASN A 91 -2.49 -14.88 6.22
N GLU A 92 -3.59 -15.39 5.64
CA GLU A 92 -3.50 -16.30 4.49
C GLU A 92 -3.15 -15.57 3.20
N ILE A 93 -3.59 -14.32 3.00
CA ILE A 93 -3.10 -13.46 1.91
C ILE A 93 -1.60 -13.24 2.03
N GLU A 94 -1.09 -12.92 3.22
CA GLU A 94 0.35 -12.80 3.44
C GLU A 94 1.09 -14.08 3.05
N ASN A 95 0.51 -15.25 3.33
CA ASN A 95 1.08 -16.53 2.92
C ASN A 95 0.97 -16.78 1.41
N GLU A 96 -0.08 -16.31 0.73
CA GLU A 96 -0.20 -16.35 -0.73
C GLU A 96 0.89 -15.51 -1.40
N ILE A 97 1.12 -14.31 -0.87
CA ILE A 97 2.18 -13.41 -1.36
C ILE A 97 3.55 -14.08 -1.14
N LYS A 98 3.80 -14.68 0.03
CA LYS A 98 5.04 -15.43 0.30
C LYS A 98 5.22 -16.66 -0.60
N PHE A 99 4.15 -17.39 -0.89
CA PHE A 99 4.21 -18.54 -1.80
C PHE A 99 4.76 -18.12 -3.16
N PHE A 100 4.28 -17.00 -3.70
CA PHE A 100 4.78 -16.53 -4.97
C PHE A 100 6.21 -15.95 -4.85
N TYR A 101 6.56 -15.31 -3.74
CA TYR A 101 7.94 -14.84 -3.50
C TYR A 101 8.91 -16.02 -3.61
N ASN A 102 8.57 -17.16 -2.99
CA ASN A 102 9.36 -18.38 -3.08
C ASN A 102 9.37 -18.98 -4.49
N LEU A 103 8.21 -19.02 -5.16
CA LEU A 103 8.08 -19.51 -6.54
C LEU A 103 8.97 -18.70 -7.50
N SER A 104 8.99 -17.38 -7.35
CA SER A 104 9.77 -16.48 -8.19
C SER A 104 11.28 -16.68 -8.00
N ASN A 105 11.71 -16.90 -6.75
CA ASN A 105 13.11 -17.22 -6.43
C ASN A 105 13.54 -18.61 -6.93
N GLU A 106 12.65 -19.60 -6.86
CA GLU A 106 12.97 -21.00 -7.22
C GLU A 106 13.00 -21.24 -8.75
N TYR A 107 12.13 -20.55 -9.49
CA TYR A 107 11.92 -20.81 -10.92
C TYR A 107 12.31 -19.63 -11.84
N GLY A 108 12.65 -18.45 -11.30
CA GLY A 108 12.94 -17.25 -12.09
C GLY A 108 14.10 -17.42 -13.11
N ASP A 109 15.18 -18.10 -12.72
CA ASP A 109 16.31 -18.39 -13.62
C ASP A 109 16.00 -19.50 -14.63
N LYS A 110 15.06 -20.41 -14.32
CA LYS A 110 14.65 -21.52 -15.22
C LYS A 110 13.72 -21.06 -16.34
N ILE A 111 13.00 -19.96 -16.11
CA ILE A 111 12.06 -19.35 -17.06
C ILE A 111 12.81 -18.57 -18.17
N GLU A 112 14.03 -18.07 -17.91
CA GLU A 112 14.87 -17.25 -18.82
C GLU A 112 15.09 -17.84 -20.22
N ILE A 113 15.07 -19.16 -20.37
CA ILE A 113 15.73 -19.82 -21.50
C ILE A 113 14.82 -19.96 -22.74
N ILE A 114 13.51 -19.71 -22.60
CA ILE A 114 12.51 -20.07 -23.59
C ILE A 114 12.13 -18.87 -24.46
N ASP A 115 12.76 -18.76 -25.64
CA ASP A 115 12.48 -17.71 -26.63
C ASP A 115 11.31 -18.11 -27.55
N ASN A 116 10.14 -18.40 -26.96
CA ASN A 116 8.94 -18.81 -27.69
C ASN A 116 7.72 -17.96 -27.27
N PRO A 117 7.14 -17.15 -28.19
CA PRO A 117 6.01 -16.30 -27.88
C PRO A 117 4.75 -17.02 -27.38
N GLU A 118 4.49 -18.27 -27.80
CA GLU A 118 3.33 -19.03 -27.30
C GLU A 118 3.52 -19.47 -25.84
N VAL A 119 4.75 -19.84 -25.48
CA VAL A 119 5.12 -20.18 -24.09
C VAL A 119 4.95 -18.96 -23.19
N ASP A 120 5.51 -17.82 -23.60
CA ASP A 120 5.42 -16.56 -22.88
C ASP A 120 3.97 -16.11 -22.68
N ASN A 121 3.16 -16.24 -23.72
CA ASN A 121 1.74 -15.89 -23.66
C ASN A 121 0.95 -16.81 -22.71
N MET A 122 1.25 -18.11 -22.67
CA MET A 122 0.54 -19.07 -21.82
C MET A 122 0.87 -18.88 -20.33
N ILE A 123 2.15 -18.67 -20.02
CA ILE A 123 2.60 -18.34 -18.65
C ILE A 123 1.95 -17.04 -18.21
N SER A 124 2.03 -15.99 -19.05
CA SER A 124 1.50 -14.68 -18.73
C SER A 124 -0.02 -14.66 -18.54
N CYS A 125 -0.76 -15.46 -19.33
CA CYS A 125 -2.19 -15.63 -19.16
C CYS A 125 -2.56 -16.28 -17.81
N ASN A 126 -1.87 -17.36 -17.42
CA ASN A 126 -2.16 -18.05 -16.16
C ASN A 126 -1.85 -17.18 -14.94
N LEU A 127 -0.78 -16.41 -15.02
CA LEU A 127 -0.43 -15.41 -14.02
C LEU A 127 -1.51 -14.32 -13.93
N GLN A 128 -1.97 -13.78 -15.06
CA GLN A 128 -3.07 -12.81 -15.08
C GLN A 128 -4.33 -13.30 -14.35
N ASN A 129 -4.75 -14.54 -14.63
CA ASN A 129 -5.90 -15.15 -13.95
C ASN A 129 -5.68 -15.27 -12.44
N TYR A 130 -4.46 -15.60 -12.01
CA TYR A 130 -4.11 -15.70 -10.59
C TYR A 130 -4.21 -14.34 -9.90
N PHE A 131 -3.61 -13.30 -10.49
CA PHE A 131 -3.67 -11.95 -9.92
C PHE A 131 -5.09 -11.38 -9.94
N HIS A 132 -5.89 -11.69 -10.97
CA HIS A 132 -7.30 -11.32 -10.97
C HIS A 132 -8.02 -11.92 -9.76
N LYS A 133 -7.86 -13.22 -9.51
CA LYS A 133 -8.43 -13.92 -8.34
C LYS A 133 -7.93 -13.34 -7.03
N LEU A 134 -6.62 -13.12 -6.90
CA LEU A 134 -6.03 -12.59 -5.69
C LEU A 134 -6.51 -11.15 -5.42
N ASN A 135 -6.61 -10.31 -6.44
CA ASN A 135 -7.11 -8.93 -6.31
C ASN A 135 -8.59 -8.90 -5.93
N ASP A 136 -9.39 -9.79 -6.51
CA ASP A 136 -10.78 -9.99 -6.07
C ASP A 136 -10.83 -10.43 -4.60
N HIS A 137 -9.87 -11.24 -4.12
CA HIS A 137 -9.72 -11.59 -2.71
C HIS A 137 -9.22 -10.47 -1.80
N LEU A 138 -8.43 -9.53 -2.29
CA LEU A 138 -7.96 -8.38 -1.51
C LEU A 138 -9.09 -7.37 -1.27
N SER A 139 -9.99 -7.19 -2.25
CA SER A 139 -11.17 -6.33 -2.12
C SER A 139 -12.07 -6.68 -0.92
N ILE A 140 -11.95 -7.91 -0.44
CA ILE A 140 -12.75 -8.50 0.64
C ILE A 140 -12.40 -7.97 2.03
N PHE A 141 -11.15 -7.56 2.23
CA PHE A 141 -10.61 -7.14 3.52
C PHE A 141 -10.69 -5.64 3.75
N GLN A 142 -11.23 -4.92 2.77
CA GLN A 142 -11.39 -3.49 2.79
C GLN A 142 -12.36 -3.10 3.90
N ASN A 143 -11.80 -2.55 4.97
CA ASN A 143 -12.56 -2.02 6.08
C ASN A 143 -12.85 -0.53 5.81
N ARG A 144 -14.15 -0.18 5.75
CA ARG A 144 -14.69 1.10 6.26
C ARG A 144 -14.31 2.42 5.53
N ILE A 145 -14.36 2.46 4.19
CA ILE A 145 -14.44 3.74 3.46
C ILE A 145 -15.86 3.92 2.91
N ILE A 146 -16.59 4.94 3.40
CA ILE A 146 -17.86 5.40 2.81
C ILE A 146 -17.54 6.33 1.65
N TYR A 147 -17.92 5.91 0.45
CA TYR A 147 -17.91 6.78 -0.71
C TYR A 147 -19.20 7.60 -0.75
N LEU A 148 -19.07 8.91 -0.92
CA LEU A 148 -20.19 9.82 -1.12
C LEU A 148 -20.38 10.06 -2.60
N ILE A 149 -21.62 9.93 -3.06
CA ILE A 149 -21.99 10.24 -4.43
C ILE A 149 -23.11 11.28 -4.38
N PRO A 150 -22.82 12.52 -4.76
CA PRO A 150 -23.86 13.52 -4.90
C PRO A 150 -24.70 13.22 -6.14
N GLN A 151 -25.99 13.39 -5.96
CA GLN A 151 -26.99 13.23 -7.00
C GLN A 151 -27.25 14.56 -7.68
N LYS A 152 -27.84 14.50 -8.88
CA LYS A 152 -28.19 15.69 -9.69
C LYS A 152 -29.18 16.62 -8.98
N ASP A 153 -29.92 16.12 -8.00
CA ASP A 153 -30.88 16.88 -7.19
C ASP A 153 -30.24 17.60 -5.99
N GLY A 154 -28.91 17.51 -5.83
CA GLY A 154 -28.17 18.15 -4.74
C GLY A 154 -28.15 17.35 -3.43
N THR A 155 -28.78 16.16 -3.39
CA THR A 155 -28.63 15.22 -2.28
C THR A 155 -27.35 14.42 -2.41
N SER A 156 -26.86 13.82 -1.33
CA SER A 156 -25.74 12.88 -1.39
C SER A 156 -26.14 11.56 -0.77
N VAL A 157 -25.77 10.48 -1.45
CA VAL A 157 -25.97 9.13 -0.96
C VAL A 157 -24.60 8.54 -0.65
N GLY A 158 -24.41 8.11 0.60
CA GLY A 158 -23.24 7.35 1.01
C GLY A 158 -23.41 5.88 0.65
N LYS A 159 -22.34 5.31 0.11
CA LYS A 159 -22.34 4.04 -0.61
C LYS A 159 -21.07 3.27 -0.24
N ILE A 160 -21.20 2.01 0.19
CA ILE A 160 -20.06 1.10 0.39
C ILE A 160 -20.28 -0.18 -0.42
N SER A 161 -19.13 -0.69 -0.85
CA SER A 161 -18.85 -1.75 -1.78
C SER A 161 -19.48 -3.14 -1.53
N ARG A 162 -20.80 -3.28 -1.64
CA ARG A 162 -21.46 -4.58 -1.85
C ARG A 162 -22.65 -4.45 -2.80
N ASN A 163 -22.87 -5.46 -3.65
CA ASN A 163 -24.05 -5.53 -4.51
C ASN A 163 -25.27 -6.05 -3.71
N ASN A 164 -26.44 -6.06 -4.35
CA ASN A 164 -27.72 -6.46 -3.75
C ASN A 164 -27.77 -7.91 -3.20
N ASP A 165 -26.79 -8.76 -3.52
CA ASP A 165 -26.69 -10.16 -3.05
C ASP A 165 -25.77 -10.31 -1.83
N GLY A 166 -25.23 -9.20 -1.30
CA GLY A 166 -24.28 -9.20 -0.19
C GLY A 166 -22.86 -9.66 -0.58
N GLU A 167 -22.60 -9.78 -1.88
CA GLU A 167 -21.28 -10.01 -2.46
C GLU A 167 -20.48 -8.71 -2.56
N LYS A 168 -19.19 -8.85 -2.70
CA LYS A 168 -18.22 -7.76 -2.57
C LYS A 168 -18.14 -7.03 -3.90
N THR A 169 -18.26 -5.71 -3.88
CA THR A 169 -17.86 -4.94 -5.05
C THR A 169 -16.42 -4.45 -4.85
N LEU A 170 -15.78 -4.05 -5.94
CA LEU A 170 -14.43 -3.47 -5.93
C LEU A 170 -14.50 -2.09 -5.27
N GLY A 171 -14.17 -2.02 -3.97
CA GLY A 171 -14.23 -0.78 -3.19
C GLY A 171 -13.23 0.21 -3.74
N GLY A 172 -13.72 1.08 -4.63
CA GLY A 172 -12.93 2.06 -5.36
C GLY A 172 -12.34 1.56 -6.68
N ALA A 173 -13.18 1.16 -7.64
CA ALA A 173 -12.95 1.45 -9.07
C ALA A 173 -14.25 1.32 -9.85
N THR A 174 -15.12 0.38 -9.54
CA THR A 174 -16.30 0.11 -10.39
C THR A 174 -17.59 0.25 -9.61
N GLY A 175 -18.50 1.03 -10.16
CA GLY A 175 -19.91 0.93 -9.85
C GLY A 175 -20.64 2.00 -10.64
N ASN A 176 -21.51 1.57 -11.54
CA ASN A 176 -22.53 2.47 -12.07
C ASN A 176 -23.27 3.12 -10.87
N LEU A 177 -23.75 4.38 -10.99
CA LEU A 177 -24.53 5.03 -9.94
C LEU A 177 -25.69 4.15 -9.43
N ALA A 178 -26.22 3.27 -10.29
CA ALA A 178 -27.27 2.30 -9.98
C ALA A 178 -26.83 1.11 -9.11
N GLU A 179 -25.55 0.75 -9.07
CA GLU A 179 -25.02 -0.47 -8.40
C GLU A 179 -24.55 -0.22 -6.96
N LEU A 180 -24.62 1.02 -6.49
CA LEU A 180 -23.92 1.45 -5.28
C LEU A 180 -24.85 1.70 -4.07
N SER A 181 -26.16 1.45 -4.16
CA SER A 181 -27.10 1.68 -3.04
C SER A 181 -27.22 0.43 -2.18
N ASP A 182 -26.59 0.39 -0.99
CA ASP A 182 -26.91 -0.50 0.15
C ASP A 182 -25.85 -0.40 1.28
N PHE A 183 -25.50 0.81 1.74
CA PHE A 183 -24.55 0.95 2.87
C PHE A 183 -25.15 0.40 4.17
N TYR A 184 -24.50 -0.59 4.76
CA TYR A 184 -24.75 -1.01 6.13
C TYR A 184 -23.50 -1.61 6.81
N ILE A 185 -23.47 -1.57 8.14
CA ILE A 185 -22.48 -2.25 8.99
C ILE A 185 -23.22 -3.26 9.86
N ASP A 186 -22.87 -4.55 9.76
CA ASP A 186 -23.44 -5.57 10.65
C ASP A 186 -23.04 -5.30 12.12
N HIS A 187 -23.98 -5.43 13.05
CA HIS A 187 -23.76 -5.28 14.50
C HIS A 187 -22.58 -6.13 15.01
N LYS A 188 -22.43 -7.36 14.50
CA LYS A 188 -21.31 -8.26 14.82
C LYS A 188 -19.93 -7.62 14.56
N ASN A 189 -19.80 -6.79 13.52
CA ASN A 189 -18.54 -6.13 13.15
C ASN A 189 -18.20 -4.99 14.13
N LEU A 190 -19.21 -4.50 14.85
CA LEU A 190 -19.09 -3.49 15.90
C LEU A 190 -19.11 -4.10 17.30
N LYS A 191 -19.19 -5.44 17.40
CA LYS A 191 -19.35 -6.21 18.65
C LYS A 191 -20.59 -5.79 19.45
N LEU A 192 -21.63 -5.33 18.74
CA LEU A 192 -22.92 -5.01 19.33
C LEU A 192 -23.74 -6.29 19.52
N LYS A 193 -24.70 -6.25 20.43
CA LYS A 193 -25.59 -7.38 20.68
C LYS A 193 -26.66 -7.48 19.58
N ASP A 194 -27.12 -8.71 19.32
CA ASP A 194 -28.13 -9.05 18.31
C ASP A 194 -29.55 -9.10 18.92
N ASP A 195 -29.94 -8.05 19.63
CA ASP A 195 -31.10 -8.05 20.53
C ASP A 195 -32.03 -6.84 20.33
N TYR A 196 -32.32 -6.48 19.06
CA TYR A 196 -33.26 -5.40 18.66
C TYR A 196 -33.04 -4.05 19.37
N LEU A 197 -31.90 -3.86 20.05
CA LEU A 197 -31.59 -2.64 20.77
C LEU A 197 -31.37 -1.52 19.75
N ALA A 198 -32.10 -0.42 19.94
CA ALA A 198 -31.81 0.81 19.24
C ALA A 198 -30.48 1.38 19.78
N TYR A 199 -29.58 1.77 18.89
CA TYR A 199 -28.34 2.46 19.26
C TYR A 199 -28.36 3.90 18.75
N ASN A 200 -27.81 4.79 19.57
CA ASN A 200 -27.54 6.18 19.19
C ASN A 200 -26.12 6.28 18.66
N PHE A 201 -25.95 6.99 17.55
CA PHE A 201 -24.66 7.19 16.90
C PHE A 201 -24.26 8.65 17.03
N LEU A 202 -23.22 8.93 17.81
CA LEU A 202 -22.76 10.28 18.08
C LEU A 202 -21.42 10.53 17.41
N ASN A 203 -21.32 11.64 16.68
CA ASN A 203 -20.05 12.07 16.10
C ASN A 203 -19.22 12.82 17.14
N LYS A 204 -18.03 12.29 17.43
CA LYS A 204 -17.11 12.89 18.40
C LYS A 204 -16.50 14.21 17.89
N LYS A 205 -16.47 14.41 16.56
CA LYS A 205 -16.08 15.67 15.90
C LYS A 205 -17.33 16.46 15.48
N SER A 206 -18.24 16.73 16.43
CA SER A 206 -19.50 17.43 16.13
C SER A 206 -19.35 18.84 15.56
N ASN A 207 -18.18 19.47 15.71
CA ASN A 207 -17.87 20.78 15.15
C ASN A 207 -17.38 20.74 13.69
N ASP A 208 -17.07 19.55 13.16
CA ASP A 208 -16.66 19.39 11.77
C ASP A 208 -17.90 19.42 10.86
N GLU A 209 -17.89 20.32 9.88
CA GLU A 209 -19.03 20.61 8.99
C GLU A 209 -19.47 19.41 8.16
N VAL A 210 -18.54 18.53 7.78
CA VAL A 210 -18.84 17.30 7.03
C VAL A 210 -19.46 16.29 8.00
N CYS A 211 -18.77 16.04 9.10
CA CYS A 211 -19.10 15.02 10.08
C CYS A 211 -20.43 15.26 10.82
N LYS A 212 -20.82 16.52 11.06
CA LYS A 212 -22.10 16.84 11.73
C LYS A 212 -23.34 16.47 10.92
N THR A 213 -23.19 16.29 9.60
CA THR A 213 -24.32 15.98 8.69
C THR A 213 -24.49 14.50 8.42
N LEU A 214 -23.50 13.68 8.80
CA LEU A 214 -23.58 12.23 8.77
C LEU A 214 -24.52 11.76 9.89
N GLU A 215 -25.65 11.19 9.52
CA GLU A 215 -26.60 10.59 10.46
C GLU A 215 -26.66 9.08 10.19
N LEU A 216 -26.49 8.30 11.26
CA LEU A 216 -26.56 6.84 11.22
C LEU A 216 -27.72 6.37 12.10
N ILE A 217 -28.37 5.29 11.70
CA ILE A 217 -29.51 4.69 12.39
C ILE A 217 -29.38 3.17 12.44
N THR A 218 -30.02 2.57 13.44
CA THR A 218 -30.19 1.11 13.51
C THR A 218 -31.28 0.66 12.54
N ASP A 219 -31.01 -0.44 11.82
CA ASP A 219 -31.94 -1.13 10.92
C ASP A 219 -31.81 -2.65 11.12
N GLY A 220 -32.60 -3.21 12.03
CA GLY A 220 -32.41 -4.59 12.50
C GLY A 220 -31.04 -4.76 13.18
N ASN A 221 -30.28 -5.78 12.78
CA ASN A 221 -28.91 -6.03 13.28
C ASN A 221 -27.83 -5.31 12.44
N LYS A 222 -28.20 -4.19 11.83
CA LYS A 222 -27.34 -3.40 10.95
C LYS A 222 -27.39 -1.93 11.34
N VAL A 223 -26.29 -1.23 11.08
CA VAL A 223 -26.20 0.23 11.13
C VAL A 223 -26.23 0.75 9.70
N LYS A 224 -27.15 1.65 9.37
CA LYS A 224 -27.22 2.29 8.04
C LYS A 224 -27.12 3.81 8.17
N GLY A 225 -26.72 4.47 7.09
CA GLY A 225 -26.77 5.93 7.01
C GLY A 225 -28.16 6.41 6.65
N SER A 226 -28.74 7.30 7.45
CA SER A 226 -30.00 7.99 7.14
C SER A 226 -29.75 9.30 6.40
N LYS A 227 -28.58 9.92 6.60
CA LYS A 227 -28.19 11.17 5.95
C LYS A 227 -26.68 11.24 5.78
N PHE A 228 -26.25 11.88 4.71
CA PHE A 228 -24.84 12.02 4.36
C PHE A 228 -24.51 13.48 4.02
N PRO A 229 -23.25 13.90 4.23
CA PRO A 229 -22.79 15.21 3.79
C PRO A 229 -22.88 15.35 2.28
N ASN A 230 -23.18 16.57 1.83
CA ASN A 230 -23.27 16.92 0.42
C ASN A 230 -22.05 17.65 -0.14
N THR A 231 -21.08 17.97 0.72
CA THR A 231 -19.89 18.76 0.37
C THR A 231 -18.66 18.16 1.06
N VAL A 232 -18.03 17.19 0.41
CA VAL A 232 -16.76 16.62 0.89
C VAL A 232 -15.64 17.08 -0.03
N THR A 233 -14.72 17.85 0.52
CA THR A 233 -13.61 18.48 -0.22
C THR A 233 -12.29 17.75 -0.05
N THR A 234 -12.19 16.92 0.99
CA THR A 234 -11.10 16.00 1.34
C THR A 234 -11.73 14.80 2.05
N ALA A 235 -11.08 13.64 1.98
CA ALA A 235 -11.43 12.48 2.79
C ALA A 235 -11.49 12.90 4.26
N THR A 236 -12.62 12.62 4.91
CA THR A 236 -12.93 13.13 6.24
C THR A 236 -13.32 11.97 7.16
N PRO A 237 -12.48 11.63 8.15
CA PRO A 237 -12.78 10.58 9.11
C PRO A 237 -13.65 11.10 10.25
N CYS A 238 -14.84 10.54 10.34
CA CYS A 238 -15.82 10.79 11.39
C CYS A 238 -15.77 9.68 12.44
N GLU A 239 -15.34 10.03 13.65
CA GLU A 239 -15.33 9.12 14.79
C GLU A 239 -16.74 9.01 15.37
N ILE A 240 -17.31 7.81 15.31
CA ILE A 240 -18.65 7.50 15.78
C ILE A 240 -18.58 6.72 17.09
N GLU A 241 -19.21 7.27 18.12
CA GLU A 241 -19.54 6.56 19.35
C GLU A 241 -20.90 5.88 19.20
N VAL A 242 -20.93 4.57 19.45
CA VAL A 242 -22.18 3.81 19.53
C VAL A 242 -22.60 3.74 20.98
N ARG A 243 -23.75 4.33 21.28
CA ARG A 243 -24.30 4.36 22.63
C ARG A 243 -25.62 3.61 22.69
N ASN A 244 -25.81 2.84 23.73
CA ASN A 244 -27.09 2.19 24.00
C ASN A 244 -28.16 3.26 24.21
N SER A 245 -29.30 3.15 23.50
CA SER A 245 -30.34 4.19 23.55
C SER A 245 -31.10 4.24 24.87
N LEU A 246 -31.05 3.18 25.69
CA LEU A 246 -31.78 3.10 26.96
C LEU A 246 -31.02 3.76 28.11
N ASP A 247 -29.72 3.51 28.23
CA ASP A 247 -28.90 3.95 29.36
C ASP A 247 -27.74 4.89 28.97
N GLY A 248 -27.50 5.10 27.67
CA GLY A 248 -26.44 5.96 27.15
C GLY A 248 -25.03 5.37 27.27
N ALA A 249 -24.90 4.11 27.69
CA ALA A 249 -23.60 3.45 27.83
C ALA A 249 -22.86 3.39 26.50
N LEU A 250 -21.54 3.61 26.52
CA LEU A 250 -20.68 3.46 25.34
C LEU A 250 -20.46 1.97 25.08
N GLU A 251 -20.96 1.48 23.94
CA GLU A 251 -20.91 0.07 23.57
C GLU A 251 -19.76 -0.20 22.59
N SER A 252 -19.51 0.74 21.68
CA SER A 252 -18.48 0.60 20.66
C SER A 252 -18.05 1.95 20.12
N THR A 253 -16.91 1.98 19.45
CA THR A 253 -16.46 3.12 18.65
C THR A 253 -15.96 2.64 17.30
N PHE A 254 -16.24 3.41 16.25
CA PHE A 254 -15.71 3.14 14.93
C PHE A 254 -15.56 4.43 14.14
N THR A 255 -14.67 4.41 13.15
CA THR A 255 -14.51 5.53 12.23
C THR A 255 -15.26 5.24 10.94
N VAL A 256 -15.95 6.26 10.45
CA VAL A 256 -16.46 6.33 9.09
C VAL A 256 -15.55 7.27 8.31
N LEU A 257 -14.79 6.76 7.34
CA LEU A 257 -14.07 7.62 6.42
C LEU A 257 -15.01 8.03 5.28
N LEU A 258 -15.42 9.30 5.25
CA LEU A 258 -16.20 9.88 4.16
C LEU A 258 -15.25 10.35 3.07
N ASN A 259 -15.35 9.81 1.87
CA ASN A 259 -14.51 10.19 0.74
C ASN A 259 -15.33 10.20 -0.55
N HIS A 260 -14.81 10.79 -1.63
CA HIS A 260 -15.38 10.62 -2.96
C HIS A 260 -14.60 9.60 -3.78
N THR A 261 -15.22 9.08 -4.84
CA THR A 261 -14.53 8.23 -5.82
C THR A 261 -13.59 9.08 -6.69
N TYR A 262 -12.56 8.45 -7.27
CA TYR A 262 -11.64 9.15 -8.19
C TYR A 262 -12.40 9.85 -9.34
N ARG A 263 -13.45 9.21 -9.89
CA ARG A 263 -14.29 9.80 -10.95
C ARG A 263 -14.96 11.08 -10.50
N TYR A 264 -15.47 11.08 -9.27
CA TYR A 264 -16.08 12.28 -8.72
C TYR A 264 -15.02 13.35 -8.50
N TRP A 265 -13.85 13.00 -7.94
CA TRP A 265 -12.72 13.93 -7.81
C TRP A 265 -12.29 14.55 -9.14
N CYS A 266 -12.44 13.84 -10.26
CA CYS A 266 -12.17 14.36 -11.60
C CYS A 266 -13.25 15.31 -12.16
N GLN A 267 -14.38 15.44 -11.47
CA GLN A 267 -15.52 16.28 -11.87
C GLN A 267 -15.80 17.42 -10.88
N THR A 268 -15.06 17.48 -9.76
CA THR A 268 -15.22 18.55 -8.76
C THR A 268 -14.61 19.88 -9.23
N ASP A 269 -14.73 20.92 -8.39
CA ASP A 269 -14.06 22.20 -8.63
C ASP A 269 -12.54 21.99 -8.79
N THR A 270 -12.03 22.41 -9.94
CA THR A 270 -10.62 22.35 -10.33
C THR A 270 -9.65 23.01 -9.33
N LYS A 271 -10.17 23.88 -8.46
CA LYS A 271 -9.38 24.53 -7.40
C LYS A 271 -9.14 23.65 -6.17
N LEU A 272 -9.91 22.57 -6.00
CA LEU A 272 -9.75 21.69 -4.84
C LEU A 272 -8.43 20.92 -4.91
N PRO A 273 -7.70 20.78 -3.78
CA PRO A 273 -6.48 19.96 -3.72
C PRO A 273 -6.68 18.52 -4.23
N ALA A 274 -7.81 17.88 -3.87
CA ALA A 274 -8.15 16.55 -4.36
C ALA A 274 -8.27 16.47 -5.89
N TYR A 275 -8.84 17.49 -6.55
CA TYR A 275 -8.90 17.51 -8.02
C TYR A 275 -7.50 17.50 -8.63
N LYS A 276 -6.60 18.35 -8.11
CA LYS A 276 -5.21 18.44 -8.58
C LYS A 276 -4.48 17.11 -8.43
N THR A 277 -4.69 16.42 -7.32
CA THR A 277 -4.11 15.09 -7.10
C THR A 277 -4.67 14.05 -8.07
N ALA A 278 -5.99 14.05 -8.31
CA ALA A 278 -6.59 13.14 -9.27
C ALA A 278 -6.05 13.38 -10.70
N GLN A 279 -5.83 14.63 -11.06
CA GLN A 279 -5.20 15.00 -12.34
C GLN A 279 -3.72 14.58 -12.39
N ALA A 280 -2.93 14.89 -11.36
CA ALA A 280 -1.50 14.58 -11.30
C ALA A 280 -1.21 13.08 -11.30
N ALA A 281 -2.05 12.27 -10.64
CA ALA A 281 -1.97 10.82 -10.68
C ALA A 281 -2.49 10.22 -12.00
N GLY A 282 -2.99 11.05 -12.93
CA GLY A 282 -3.53 10.63 -14.21
C GLY A 282 -4.81 9.81 -14.09
N LEU A 283 -5.62 10.05 -13.04
CA LEU A 283 -6.83 9.25 -12.77
C LEU A 283 -7.98 9.62 -13.68
N CYS A 284 -8.04 10.88 -14.12
CA CYS A 284 -9.19 11.41 -14.86
C CYS A 284 -9.29 10.91 -16.29
N ASP A 285 -8.17 10.42 -16.84
CA ASP A 285 -8.10 9.87 -18.19
C ASP A 285 -8.12 8.32 -18.20
N LYS A 286 -8.13 7.70 -17.02
CA LYS A 286 -8.11 6.24 -16.85
C LYS A 286 -9.52 5.66 -16.75
N THR A 287 -9.69 4.51 -17.38
CA THR A 287 -10.81 3.58 -17.20
C THR A 287 -10.72 2.82 -15.89
N ASP A 288 -11.82 2.23 -15.42
CA ASP A 288 -11.81 1.43 -14.19
C ASP A 288 -10.84 0.25 -14.23
N GLN A 289 -10.66 -0.34 -15.42
CA GLN A 289 -9.73 -1.44 -15.61
C GLN A 289 -8.28 -0.96 -15.44
N GLU A 290 -7.95 0.22 -15.99
CA GLU A 290 -6.64 0.84 -15.83
C GLU A 290 -6.36 1.23 -14.37
N ILE A 291 -7.39 1.64 -13.62
CA ILE A 291 -7.31 1.91 -12.18
C ILE A 291 -7.14 0.61 -11.38
N LYS A 292 -7.94 -0.44 -11.67
CA LYS A 292 -7.83 -1.76 -11.03
C LYS A 292 -6.42 -2.35 -11.14
N TYR A 293 -5.72 -2.05 -12.23
CA TYR A 293 -4.35 -2.49 -12.48
C TYR A 293 -3.32 -1.36 -12.39
N THR A 294 -3.60 -0.30 -11.62
CA THR A 294 -2.61 0.70 -11.29
C THR A 294 -1.80 0.25 -10.09
N PHE A 295 -0.50 0.16 -10.31
CA PHE A 295 0.45 -0.54 -9.46
C PHE A 295 1.52 0.35 -8.86
N LYS A 296 1.88 1.39 -9.60
CA LYS A 296 2.78 2.43 -9.17
C LYS A 296 2.14 3.78 -9.41
N ILE A 297 2.24 4.65 -8.42
CA ILE A 297 1.96 6.08 -8.53
C ILE A 297 3.20 6.78 -7.98
N SER A 298 3.76 7.69 -8.78
CA SER A 298 4.83 8.59 -8.35
C SER A 298 4.42 9.99 -8.79
N MET A 299 4.35 10.90 -7.82
CA MET A 299 4.07 12.32 -8.02
C MET A 299 5.18 13.14 -7.36
N ASP A 300 6.42 12.69 -7.56
CA ASP A 300 7.60 13.33 -6.99
C ASP A 300 7.90 14.63 -7.72
N ILE A 301 8.20 15.69 -6.98
CA ILE A 301 8.54 16.98 -7.57
C ILE A 301 10.06 17.15 -7.51
N THR A 302 10.68 17.41 -8.66
CA THR A 302 12.10 17.75 -8.75
C THR A 302 12.18 19.25 -8.99
N ASP A 303 12.69 19.98 -8.00
CA ASP A 303 12.81 21.45 -7.91
C ASP A 303 12.46 22.27 -9.17
N SER A 304 11.25 22.85 -9.22
CA SER A 304 10.96 23.99 -10.08
C SER A 304 10.33 25.14 -9.27
N PRO A 305 10.98 26.32 -9.22
CA PRO A 305 10.50 27.49 -8.48
C PRO A 305 9.27 28.15 -9.13
N SER A 306 8.76 27.64 -10.25
CA SER A 306 7.49 28.09 -10.86
C SER A 306 6.28 27.21 -10.49
N ALA A 307 6.45 26.16 -9.69
CA ALA A 307 5.52 25.03 -9.56
C ALA A 307 4.65 25.02 -8.30
N ASP A 308 4.38 26.16 -7.66
CA ASP A 308 3.48 26.16 -6.49
C ASP A 308 2.05 25.70 -6.83
N GLU A 309 1.64 25.75 -8.10
CA GLU A 309 0.31 25.31 -8.56
C GLU A 309 0.11 23.78 -8.59
N ASN A 310 1.20 22.99 -8.67
CA ASN A 310 1.16 21.53 -8.89
C ASN A 310 1.62 20.69 -7.69
N LYS A 311 1.82 21.30 -6.52
CA LYS A 311 2.21 20.56 -5.32
C LYS A 311 1.00 19.82 -4.74
N ILE A 312 1.19 18.55 -4.43
CA ILE A 312 0.16 17.70 -3.83
C ILE A 312 -0.01 18.08 -2.35
N GLU A 313 -1.25 18.33 -1.95
CA GLU A 313 -1.61 18.67 -0.56
C GLU A 313 -2.59 17.64 0.04
N ASP A 314 -3.40 17.00 -0.79
CA ASP A 314 -4.45 16.06 -0.39
C ASP A 314 -4.37 14.77 -1.23
N ILE A 315 -4.27 13.62 -0.57
CA ILE A 315 -4.17 12.31 -1.24
C ILE A 315 -5.49 11.52 -1.26
N SER A 316 -6.61 12.18 -0.92
CA SER A 316 -7.96 11.61 -0.94
C SER A 316 -8.31 10.82 -2.21
N PRO A 317 -7.89 11.24 -3.42
CA PRO A 317 -8.18 10.48 -4.63
C PRO A 317 -7.46 9.13 -4.74
N LEU A 318 -6.45 8.86 -3.90
CA LEU A 318 -5.67 7.61 -3.94
C LEU A 318 -6.31 6.47 -3.13
N SER A 319 -7.51 6.68 -2.55
CA SER A 319 -8.28 5.59 -1.94
C SER A 319 -8.77 4.61 -3.01
N GLY A 320 -8.82 3.32 -2.69
CA GLY A 320 -9.29 2.29 -3.63
C GLY A 320 -8.26 1.86 -4.68
N PHE A 321 -6.97 2.16 -4.50
CA PHE A 321 -5.91 1.62 -5.38
C PHE A 321 -5.33 0.33 -4.79
N TYR A 322 -6.15 -0.70 -4.65
CA TYR A 322 -5.82 -1.93 -3.91
C TYR A 322 -4.67 -2.75 -4.51
N SER A 323 -4.39 -2.57 -5.80
CA SER A 323 -3.23 -3.20 -6.45
C SER A 323 -1.96 -2.37 -6.38
N LEU A 324 -1.99 -1.20 -5.74
CA LEU A 324 -0.83 -0.33 -5.62
C LEU A 324 0.24 -0.96 -4.74
N THR A 325 1.44 -1.05 -5.27
CA THR A 325 2.62 -1.59 -4.57
C THR A 325 3.67 -0.54 -4.32
N LYS A 326 3.70 0.51 -5.14
CA LYS A 326 4.63 1.62 -4.98
C LYS A 326 3.88 2.95 -4.99
N LEU A 327 4.02 3.70 -3.92
CA LEU A 327 3.49 5.05 -3.80
C LEU A 327 4.63 6.01 -3.42
N SER A 328 4.96 6.90 -4.35
CA SER A 328 5.94 7.96 -4.14
C SER A 328 5.28 9.33 -4.23
N LEU A 329 5.43 10.11 -3.18
CA LEU A 329 4.84 11.43 -2.97
C LEU A 329 5.91 12.43 -2.51
N ASP A 330 7.16 12.20 -2.89
CA ASP A 330 8.32 12.92 -2.40
C ASP A 330 8.30 14.40 -2.86
N ASN A 331 8.80 15.29 -2.01
CA ASN A 331 8.87 16.74 -2.28
C ASN A 331 7.51 17.42 -2.57
N ASN A 332 6.50 17.16 -1.74
CA ASN A 332 5.16 17.73 -1.86
C ASN A 332 4.80 18.64 -0.67
N LYS A 333 3.52 19.05 -0.57
CA LYS A 333 3.00 19.91 0.51
C LYS A 333 2.02 19.16 1.43
N ILE A 334 2.07 17.84 1.46
CA ILE A 334 1.16 17.02 2.27
C ILE A 334 1.44 17.30 3.74
N SER A 335 0.43 17.75 4.47
CA SER A 335 0.54 18.14 5.88
C SER A 335 -0.21 17.21 6.82
N VAL A 336 -1.19 16.46 6.30
CA VAL A 336 -2.03 15.53 7.05
C VAL A 336 -2.27 14.27 6.23
N LEU A 337 -2.06 13.11 6.85
CA LEU A 337 -2.61 11.85 6.38
C LEU A 337 -3.87 11.55 7.21
N GLN A 338 -5.01 11.39 6.55
CA GLN A 338 -6.25 11.09 7.26
C GLN A 338 -6.23 9.63 7.73
N PRO A 339 -6.67 9.34 8.97
CA PRO A 339 -6.91 7.97 9.42
C PRO A 339 -7.71 7.16 8.40
N HIS A 340 -7.33 5.91 8.20
CA HIS A 340 -7.97 4.95 7.29
C HIS A 340 -7.88 5.25 5.79
N LEU A 341 -7.30 6.37 5.38
CA LEU A 341 -7.26 6.76 3.96
C LEU A 341 -6.47 5.78 3.09
N LEU A 342 -5.45 5.15 3.66
CA LEU A 342 -4.59 4.21 2.96
C LEU A 342 -4.88 2.74 3.33
N ASP A 343 -5.94 2.45 4.10
CA ASP A 343 -6.22 1.10 4.60
C ASP A 343 -6.42 0.05 3.49
N ASP A 344 -6.80 0.51 2.28
CA ASP A 344 -7.01 -0.36 1.12
C ASP A 344 -5.71 -0.75 0.40
N LEU A 345 -4.57 -0.11 0.69
CA LEU A 345 -3.29 -0.34 0.01
C LEU A 345 -2.55 -1.57 0.60
N LEU A 346 -3.22 -2.72 0.62
CA LEU A 346 -2.72 -3.95 1.26
C LEU A 346 -1.45 -4.52 0.61
N LEU A 347 -1.22 -4.19 -0.67
CA LEU A 347 -0.06 -4.63 -1.44
C LEU A 347 1.08 -3.62 -1.45
N LEU A 348 1.00 -2.53 -0.67
CA LEU A 348 2.03 -1.50 -0.68
C LEU A 348 3.34 -2.05 -0.11
N SER A 349 4.36 -2.15 -0.96
CA SER A 349 5.73 -2.55 -0.61
C SER A 349 6.64 -1.34 -0.45
N ASP A 350 6.47 -0.30 -1.27
CA ASP A 350 7.25 0.94 -1.22
C ASP A 350 6.36 2.14 -0.94
N PHE A 351 6.61 2.81 0.19
CA PHE A 351 5.95 4.06 0.53
C PHE A 351 6.98 5.17 0.79
N ILE A 352 7.03 6.14 -0.11
CA ILE A 352 7.95 7.27 -0.07
C ILE A 352 7.12 8.55 0.07
N ILE A 353 7.24 9.22 1.20
CA ILE A 353 6.55 10.50 1.48
C ILE A 353 7.50 11.51 2.11
N SER A 354 8.76 11.45 1.67
CA SER A 354 9.81 12.38 2.10
C SER A 354 9.54 13.82 1.65
N ARG A 355 10.23 14.78 2.28
CA ARG A 355 10.20 16.21 1.92
C ARG A 355 8.77 16.76 1.79
N ASN A 356 7.96 16.51 2.82
CA ASN A 356 6.57 16.98 2.94
C ASN A 356 6.43 17.84 4.20
N LYS A 357 5.20 18.12 4.64
CA LYS A 357 4.90 18.99 5.80
C LYS A 357 4.19 18.23 6.92
N LEU A 358 4.41 16.92 7.00
CA LEU A 358 3.73 16.08 7.99
C LEU A 358 4.25 16.39 9.38
N THR A 359 3.35 16.70 10.31
CA THR A 359 3.70 16.96 11.71
C THR A 359 3.36 15.81 12.65
N SER A 360 2.50 14.89 12.20
CA SER A 360 2.16 13.64 12.89
C SER A 360 1.67 12.59 11.88
N LEU A 361 1.60 11.34 12.32
CA LEU A 361 0.98 10.24 11.58
C LEU A 361 -0.18 9.66 12.40
N PRO A 362 -1.30 9.27 11.77
CA PRO A 362 -2.35 8.53 12.45
C PRO A 362 -1.81 7.25 13.10
N VAL A 363 -2.34 6.91 14.27
CA VAL A 363 -2.01 5.66 14.94
C VAL A 363 -2.46 4.49 14.04
N GLY A 364 -1.55 3.54 13.80
CA GLY A 364 -1.82 2.36 13.00
C GLY A 364 -1.92 2.59 11.49
N ILE A 365 -1.46 3.75 10.98
CA ILE A 365 -1.50 4.06 9.54
C ILE A 365 -0.81 3.02 8.65
N PHE A 366 0.13 2.24 9.21
CA PHE A 366 0.84 1.16 8.51
C PHE A 366 0.43 -0.25 8.95
N ASP A 367 -0.60 -0.40 9.79
CA ASP A 367 -0.99 -1.71 10.34
C ASP A 367 -1.49 -2.69 9.27
N ASN A 368 -1.96 -2.16 8.13
CA ASN A 368 -2.45 -2.93 6.99
C ASN A 368 -1.38 -3.17 5.91
N PHE A 369 -0.20 -2.53 6.01
CA PHE A 369 0.88 -2.71 5.04
C PHE A 369 1.77 -3.89 5.45
N ALA A 370 1.18 -5.07 5.44
CA ALA A 370 1.81 -6.28 5.94
C ALA A 370 3.10 -6.66 5.18
N ILE A 371 3.25 -6.18 3.94
CA ILE A 371 4.37 -6.46 3.06
C ILE A 371 5.24 -5.24 2.77
N LEU A 372 5.11 -4.15 3.55
CA LEU A 372 5.93 -2.96 3.32
C LEU A 372 7.42 -3.28 3.55
N GLU A 373 8.22 -3.02 2.52
CA GLU A 373 9.67 -3.22 2.49
C GLU A 373 10.41 -1.89 2.59
N THR A 374 9.93 -0.84 1.92
CA THR A 374 10.57 0.47 1.89
C THR A 374 9.66 1.53 2.48
N LEU A 375 10.18 2.27 3.47
CA LEU A 375 9.48 3.41 4.07
C LEU A 375 10.42 4.60 4.23
N TYR A 376 10.16 5.67 3.49
CA TYR A 376 10.90 6.94 3.58
C TYR A 376 10.01 8.07 4.09
N LEU A 377 10.38 8.59 5.26
CA LEU A 377 9.68 9.64 6.01
C LEU A 377 10.53 10.91 6.21
N SER A 378 11.80 10.89 5.80
CA SER A 378 12.76 12.00 5.92
C SER A 378 12.27 13.32 5.32
N GLY A 379 12.69 14.46 5.86
CA GLY A 379 12.29 15.80 5.43
C GLY A 379 10.84 16.15 5.78
N ASN A 380 10.36 15.76 6.95
CA ASN A 380 9.03 16.13 7.45
C ASN A 380 9.13 16.80 8.83
N ASP A 381 8.08 17.50 9.25
CA ASP A 381 8.05 18.33 10.47
C ASP A 381 7.51 17.59 11.70
N PHE A 382 7.86 16.31 11.89
CA PHE A 382 7.23 15.46 12.91
C PHE A 382 7.45 15.99 14.34
N ASN A 383 6.35 16.32 15.02
CA ASN A 383 6.34 16.76 16.42
C ASN A 383 6.40 15.59 17.40
N SER A 384 5.77 14.47 17.08
CA SER A 384 5.74 13.24 17.85
C SER A 384 5.43 12.06 16.95
N ILE A 385 5.86 10.88 17.36
CA ILE A 385 5.50 9.62 16.69
C ILE A 385 5.15 8.55 17.72
N SER A 386 4.26 7.64 17.34
CA SER A 386 3.99 6.43 18.10
C SER A 386 5.18 5.47 18.11
N ASN A 387 5.55 4.95 19.28
CA ASN A 387 6.52 3.88 19.43
C ASN A 387 6.11 2.55 18.79
N ASN A 388 4.82 2.41 18.45
CA ASN A 388 4.29 1.23 17.78
C ASN A 388 4.11 1.45 16.27
N LEU A 389 4.67 2.51 15.67
CA LEU A 389 4.46 2.81 14.26
C LEU A 389 4.80 1.63 13.34
N LEU A 390 5.91 0.93 13.60
CA LEU A 390 6.43 -0.15 12.75
C LEU A 390 6.09 -1.56 13.26
N HIS A 391 5.26 -1.69 14.29
CA HIS A 391 5.11 -2.95 15.05
C HIS A 391 4.55 -4.12 14.22
N LYS A 392 3.81 -3.84 13.14
CA LYS A 392 3.26 -4.84 12.21
C LYS A 392 4.08 -5.03 10.93
N ILE A 393 5.06 -4.18 10.67
CA ILE A 393 5.80 -4.17 9.41
C ILE A 393 6.99 -5.13 9.48
N LYS A 394 6.73 -6.43 9.40
CA LYS A 394 7.76 -7.47 9.61
C LYS A 394 8.81 -7.53 8.49
N TYR A 395 8.45 -7.10 7.29
CA TYR A 395 9.28 -7.18 6.08
C TYR A 395 10.02 -5.89 5.75
N LEU A 396 10.00 -4.91 6.66
CA LEU A 396 10.72 -3.66 6.46
C LEU A 396 12.21 -3.93 6.22
N ASP A 397 12.68 -3.52 5.05
CA ASP A 397 14.02 -3.71 4.52
C ASP A 397 14.79 -2.37 4.54
N TYR A 398 14.14 -1.32 4.05
CA TYR A 398 14.67 0.03 3.94
C TYR A 398 13.84 1.01 4.76
N PHE A 399 14.47 1.70 5.72
CA PHE A 399 13.83 2.75 6.51
C PHE A 399 14.61 4.05 6.47
N GLY A 400 13.96 5.14 6.07
CA GLY A 400 14.56 6.47 5.98
C GLY A 400 13.82 7.46 6.86
N ILE A 401 14.55 8.14 7.74
CA ILE A 401 13.96 9.09 8.69
C ILE A 401 14.91 10.19 9.12
N ASP A 402 14.36 11.29 9.66
CA ASP A 402 15.18 12.33 10.26
C ASP A 402 15.48 12.06 11.75
N THR A 403 16.58 12.62 12.23
CA THR A 403 16.98 12.43 13.65
C THR A 403 16.01 13.13 14.63
N THR A 404 15.31 14.17 14.18
CA THR A 404 14.30 14.91 14.98
C THR A 404 13.12 14.03 15.36
N PHE A 405 12.91 12.95 14.61
CA PHE A 405 11.97 11.90 14.93
C PHE A 405 12.58 10.88 15.89
N LEU A 406 13.83 10.49 15.67
CA LEU A 406 14.51 9.48 16.48
C LEU A 406 14.60 9.86 17.97
N ASN A 407 14.69 11.16 18.28
CA ASN A 407 14.69 11.63 19.68
C ASN A 407 13.34 11.51 20.41
N LYS A 408 12.26 11.11 19.71
CA LYS A 408 10.90 10.94 20.23
C LYS A 408 10.46 9.49 20.32
N ILE A 409 11.31 8.55 19.91
CA ILE A 409 11.02 7.12 19.96
C ILE A 409 11.78 6.42 21.09
N SER A 410 11.29 5.24 21.45
CA SER A 410 11.89 4.35 22.44
C SER A 410 12.94 3.43 21.82
N ASP A 411 13.78 2.85 22.67
CA ASP A 411 14.74 1.79 22.32
C ASP A 411 14.11 0.61 21.54
N SER A 412 12.84 0.30 21.80
CA SER A 412 12.16 -0.84 21.18
C SER A 412 11.50 -0.55 19.82
N PHE A 413 11.75 0.61 19.21
CA PHE A 413 11.06 1.03 17.98
C PHE A 413 11.21 0.04 16.82
N PHE A 414 12.40 -0.54 16.64
CA PHE A 414 12.68 -1.51 15.57
C PHE A 414 12.51 -2.98 15.97
N LYS A 415 11.98 -3.27 17.18
CA LYS A 415 11.97 -4.62 17.76
C LYS A 415 11.22 -5.68 16.92
N SER A 416 10.29 -5.26 16.07
CA SER A 416 9.51 -6.16 15.20
C SER A 416 10.10 -6.32 13.79
N ASN A 417 11.11 -5.54 13.42
CA ASN A 417 11.58 -5.37 12.03
C ASN A 417 12.84 -6.22 11.80
N ASN A 418 12.70 -7.54 11.85
CA ASN A 418 13.84 -8.47 11.81
C ASN A 418 14.54 -8.56 10.44
N ASN A 419 13.93 -8.02 9.36
CA ASN A 419 14.47 -8.05 8.00
C ASN A 419 15.16 -6.74 7.60
N LEU A 420 15.38 -5.82 8.54
CA LEU A 420 15.89 -4.49 8.27
C LEU A 420 17.33 -4.55 7.75
N ASN A 421 17.56 -4.28 6.46
CA ASN A 421 18.91 -4.24 5.90
C ASN A 421 19.51 -2.84 5.95
N THR A 422 18.71 -1.80 5.67
CA THR A 422 19.24 -0.44 5.48
C THR A 422 18.44 0.58 6.28
N VAL A 423 19.15 1.33 7.12
CA VAL A 423 18.58 2.48 7.84
C VAL A 423 19.29 3.75 7.41
N ILE A 424 18.53 4.71 6.90
CA ILE A 424 19.01 6.02 6.47
C ILE A 424 18.49 7.05 7.47
N ILE A 425 19.42 7.77 8.10
CA ILE A 425 19.12 8.80 9.09
C ILE A 425 19.60 10.14 8.53
N THR A 426 18.67 11.03 8.23
CA THR A 426 18.91 12.31 7.57
C THR A 426 18.89 13.51 8.52
N GLU A 427 19.72 14.51 8.17
CA GLU A 427 19.76 15.89 8.65
C GLU A 427 19.61 16.14 10.16
N TYR A 428 20.73 16.34 10.89
CA TYR A 428 20.76 17.25 12.05
C TYR A 428 22.15 17.64 12.53
N SER A 429 22.18 18.66 13.38
CA SER A 429 23.37 19.26 13.99
C SER A 429 23.81 18.60 15.31
N ASN A 430 23.08 17.60 15.83
CA ASN A 430 23.42 16.92 17.08
C ASN A 430 22.72 15.54 17.25
N LEU A 431 23.44 14.45 16.95
CA LEU A 431 22.93 13.06 17.04
C LEU A 431 22.89 12.50 18.47
N SER A 432 23.46 13.17 19.46
CA SER A 432 23.59 12.65 20.85
C SER A 432 22.25 12.41 21.57
N LYS A 433 21.13 12.82 20.95
CA LYS A 433 19.77 12.66 21.47
C LYS A 433 19.03 11.41 20.97
N ILE A 434 19.69 10.57 20.17
CA ILE A 434 19.12 9.30 19.71
C ILE A 434 19.14 8.28 20.88
N PRO A 435 18.10 7.43 21.02
CA PRO A 435 18.09 6.38 22.05
C PRO A 435 19.30 5.46 21.93
N ALA A 436 20.05 5.30 23.01
CA ALA A 436 21.31 4.55 23.02
C ALA A 436 21.16 3.08 22.62
N LYS A 437 19.97 2.50 22.83
CA LYS A 437 19.65 1.09 22.57
C LYS A 437 18.67 0.89 21.42
N LEU A 438 18.57 1.87 20.51
CA LEU A 438 17.62 1.86 19.40
C LEU A 438 17.71 0.61 18.51
N PHE A 439 18.90 0.02 18.37
CA PHE A 439 19.15 -1.18 17.58
C PHE A 439 19.44 -2.43 18.44
N ASP A 440 19.18 -2.40 19.74
CA ASP A 440 19.38 -3.57 20.60
C ASP A 440 18.45 -4.71 20.20
N GLY A 441 19.04 -5.87 19.90
CA GLY A 441 18.29 -7.06 19.49
C GLY A 441 17.80 -7.03 18.04
N VAL A 442 18.21 -6.05 17.25
CA VAL A 442 17.92 -5.94 15.81
C VAL A 442 19.22 -6.18 15.04
N THR A 443 19.21 -7.14 14.12
CA THR A 443 20.37 -7.39 13.26
C THR A 443 20.20 -6.60 11.97
N ILE A 444 21.09 -5.64 11.72
CA ILE A 444 21.08 -4.86 10.47
C ILE A 444 21.80 -5.64 9.38
N GLY A 445 21.10 -5.95 8.29
CA GLY A 445 21.64 -6.82 7.25
C GLY A 445 22.65 -6.18 6.30
N LYS A 446 22.54 -4.89 5.97
CA LYS A 446 23.46 -4.17 5.06
C LYS A 446 24.17 -2.98 5.74
N CYS A 447 23.46 -1.90 6.08
CA CYS A 447 24.11 -0.73 6.69
C CYS A 447 23.18 0.27 7.39
N ILE A 448 23.83 1.15 8.16
CA ILE A 448 23.23 2.36 8.70
C ILE A 448 23.99 3.56 8.16
N LYS A 449 23.29 4.53 7.58
CA LYS A 449 23.84 5.82 7.13
C LYS A 449 23.33 6.95 8.01
N PHE A 450 24.23 7.78 8.52
CA PHE A 450 23.93 9.02 9.23
C PHE A 450 24.41 10.21 8.40
N TYR A 451 23.48 11.03 7.93
CA TYR A 451 23.76 12.30 7.26
C TYR A 451 23.58 13.44 8.28
N CYS A 452 24.66 14.16 8.56
CA CYS A 452 24.73 15.20 9.59
C CYS A 452 25.01 16.56 8.96
N ILE A 453 24.58 17.64 9.62
CA ILE A 453 24.97 19.01 9.26
C ILE A 453 26.08 19.43 10.22
N GLY A 454 27.33 19.21 9.83
CA GLY A 454 28.52 19.42 10.65
C GLY A 454 29.07 18.08 11.14
N THR A 455 29.38 17.97 12.43
CA THR A 455 29.92 16.74 13.03
C THR A 455 28.82 15.76 13.42
N CYS A 456 29.05 14.47 13.15
CA CYS A 456 28.18 13.39 13.61
C CYS A 456 28.53 12.95 15.05
N ASP A 457 27.98 13.63 16.06
CA ASP A 457 28.17 13.29 17.48
C ASP A 457 27.23 12.14 17.92
N ILE A 458 27.55 10.92 17.49
CA ILE A 458 26.79 9.70 17.82
C ILE A 458 26.96 9.35 19.31
N PRO A 459 25.89 8.96 20.05
CA PRO A 459 26.02 8.52 21.44
C PRO A 459 27.05 7.39 21.58
N ASN A 460 27.99 7.49 22.54
CA ASN A 460 29.07 6.51 22.72
C ASN A 460 28.58 5.07 22.87
N GLU A 461 27.47 4.85 23.58
CA GLU A 461 26.87 3.52 23.75
C GLU A 461 26.39 2.95 22.41
N LEU A 462 25.74 3.77 21.60
CA LEU A 462 25.26 3.41 20.27
C LEU A 462 26.42 3.14 19.32
N ASP A 463 27.44 4.02 19.30
CA ASP A 463 28.64 3.83 18.48
C ASP A 463 29.39 2.54 18.84
N THR A 464 29.55 2.25 20.14
CA THR A 464 30.19 1.01 20.61
C THR A 464 29.41 -0.23 20.17
N LYS A 465 28.07 -0.19 20.26
CA LYS A 465 27.20 -1.27 19.80
C LYS A 465 27.33 -1.49 18.29
N LEU A 466 27.21 -0.42 17.50
CA LEU A 466 27.28 -0.50 16.04
C LEU A 466 28.66 -0.95 15.54
N THR A 467 29.76 -0.49 16.15
CA THR A 467 31.12 -0.93 15.77
C THR A 467 31.44 -2.37 16.17
N THR A 468 30.74 -2.92 17.16
CA THR A 468 30.84 -4.34 17.51
C THR A 468 30.27 -5.21 16.40
N GLU A 469 29.09 -4.85 15.87
CA GLU A 469 28.34 -5.65 14.90
C GLU A 469 28.67 -5.32 13.44
N LEU A 470 29.01 -4.07 13.16
CA LEU A 470 29.25 -3.50 11.83
C LEU A 470 30.67 -2.91 11.75
N GLN A 471 31.12 -2.62 10.53
CA GLN A 471 32.34 -1.90 10.22
C GLN A 471 32.02 -0.43 9.98
N LEU A 472 32.68 0.46 10.72
CA LEU A 472 32.60 1.90 10.51
C LEU A 472 33.37 2.29 9.23
N GLU A 473 32.68 2.93 8.30
CA GLU A 473 33.23 3.59 7.12
C GLU A 473 32.97 5.10 7.24
N ARG A 474 34.04 5.90 7.39
CA ARG A 474 33.94 7.35 7.31
C ARG A 474 34.12 7.76 5.84
N VAL A 475 33.04 8.19 5.21
CA VAL A 475 33.08 8.72 3.84
C VAL A 475 33.62 10.16 3.91
N SER A 476 34.39 10.59 2.90
CA SER A 476 35.36 11.70 2.90
C SER A 476 34.93 13.13 3.33
N THR A 477 33.72 13.32 3.84
CA THR A 477 33.19 14.61 4.30
C THR A 477 32.64 14.46 5.71
N ASP A 478 32.90 15.41 6.63
CA ASP A 478 32.48 15.38 8.06
C ASP A 478 30.97 15.13 8.30
N TYR A 479 30.17 15.17 7.24
CA TYR A 479 28.72 15.15 7.17
C TYR A 479 28.11 13.75 6.93
N LEU A 480 28.90 12.69 6.74
CA LEU A 480 28.39 11.33 6.51
C LEU A 480 29.16 10.28 7.33
N VAL A 481 28.45 9.59 8.22
CA VAL A 481 28.96 8.42 8.94
C VAL A 481 28.18 7.19 8.51
N LYS A 482 28.89 6.11 8.18
CA LYS A 482 28.31 4.89 7.62
C LYS A 482 28.81 3.67 8.40
N TYR A 483 27.91 2.77 8.76
CA TYR A 483 28.24 1.47 9.36
C TYR A 483 27.77 0.38 8.39
N ILE A 484 28.65 -0.52 7.98
CA ILE A 484 28.37 -1.57 6.99
C ILE A 484 28.55 -2.95 7.62
N ASN A 485 27.73 -3.91 7.22
CA ASN A 485 27.90 -5.29 7.64
C ASN A 485 29.23 -5.87 7.15
N LYS A 486 30.03 -6.40 8.07
CA LYS A 486 31.37 -6.98 7.82
C LYS A 486 31.36 -8.13 6.80
N ASN A 487 30.23 -8.82 6.68
CA ASN A 487 30.06 -9.97 5.79
C ASN A 487 29.42 -9.61 4.45
N ASN A 488 29.03 -8.35 4.24
CA ASN A 488 28.34 -7.89 3.05
C ASN A 488 29.15 -6.72 2.44
N LEU A 489 30.06 -7.05 1.51
CA LEU A 489 31.01 -6.11 0.89
C LEU A 489 30.37 -5.24 -0.22
N GLU A 490 29.08 -5.37 -0.47
CA GLU A 490 28.41 -4.59 -1.50
C GLU A 490 28.29 -3.11 -1.10
N SER A 491 28.39 -2.24 -2.10
CA SER A 491 28.26 -0.80 -1.90
C SER A 491 26.87 -0.53 -1.33
N CYS A 492 26.85 -0.03 -0.10
CA CYS A 492 25.68 0.57 0.48
C CYS A 492 25.21 1.84 -0.24
N ASP A 493 25.61 2.09 -1.49
CA ASP A 493 25.38 3.35 -2.21
C ASP A 493 23.91 3.61 -2.51
#